data_AF-A0A7S2YA27-F1
#
_entry.id   AF-A0A7S2YA27-F1
#
_cell.length_a   1.000
_cell.length_b   1.000
_cell.length_c   1.000
_cell.angle_alpha   90.00
_cell.angle_beta   90.00
_cell.angle_gamma   90.00
#
_symmetry.space_group_name_H-M   'P 1'
#
loop_
_entity.id
_entity.type
_entity.pdbx_description
1 polymer ?
#
loop_
_entity_poly.entity_id
_entity_poly.type
_entity_poly.pdbx_seq_one_letter_code
_entity_poly.pdbx_strand_id
1 'polypeptide(L)'
;TGFIDPILDPLHLLDQDATVEETEQVYTHLCQSAQSTDPSNHNRALHQNLTQLMQQRQEDWFAKWVSELLRIVKPGHYVIIEEVGWPACSMRTEWGGVDPTWWAQAIERYGSQNETQYWKDVDPHSISIVEQAWFDDRYNVRLRKRDYEAEAVSNHAKDDIRAQTQA
;
A
#
# COMPACT_ATOMS: atom_id res chain seq x y z
N THR A 1 -1.47 -7.84 -14.46
CA THR A 1 -1.25 -6.44 -14.05
C THR A 1 -2.59 -5.81 -13.79
N GLY A 2 -2.64 -4.75 -13.00
CA GLY A 2 -3.86 -4.01 -12.71
C GLY A 2 -3.50 -2.61 -12.21
N PHE A 3 -4.35 -1.65 -12.55
CA PHE A 3 -4.31 -0.30 -12.02
C PHE A 3 -5.24 -0.22 -10.81
N ILE A 4 -4.81 0.52 -9.79
CA ILE A 4 -5.64 0.80 -8.61
C ILE A 4 -5.81 2.31 -8.52
N ASP A 5 -7.05 2.75 -8.65
CA ASP A 5 -7.38 4.13 -8.38
C ASP A 5 -7.53 4.32 -6.86
N PRO A 6 -6.91 5.36 -6.27
CA PRO A 6 -7.12 5.71 -4.88
C PRO A 6 -8.56 6.19 -4.66
N ILE A 7 -9.01 6.14 -3.40
CA ILE A 7 -10.32 6.70 -3.05
C ILE A 7 -10.25 8.22 -3.16
N LEU A 8 -11.17 8.83 -3.91
CA LEU A 8 -11.21 10.28 -4.10
C LEU A 8 -11.60 11.05 -2.82
N ASP A 9 -12.59 10.54 -2.07
CA ASP A 9 -13.09 11.11 -0.82
C ASP A 9 -13.10 10.08 0.32
N PRO A 10 -11.93 9.69 0.86
CA PRO A 10 -11.81 8.63 1.87
C PRO A 10 -12.50 8.95 3.20
N LEU A 11 -12.77 10.23 3.46
CA LEU A 11 -13.40 10.70 4.70
C LEU A 11 -14.87 11.08 4.55
N HIS A 12 -15.43 11.03 3.33
CA HIS A 12 -16.79 11.47 3.05
C HIS A 12 -17.03 12.92 3.54
N LEU A 13 -16.08 13.81 3.27
CA LEU A 13 -16.16 15.22 3.67
C LEU A 13 -17.04 16.04 2.74
N LEU A 14 -17.32 15.53 1.54
CA LEU A 14 -18.02 16.23 0.48
C LEU A 14 -19.35 15.55 0.15
N ASP A 15 -20.25 16.34 -0.44
CA ASP A 15 -21.50 15.82 -0.96
C ASP A 15 -21.23 14.90 -2.17
N GLN A 16 -22.14 13.96 -2.41
CA GLN A 16 -21.97 12.94 -3.46
C GLN A 16 -21.92 13.53 -4.88
N ASP A 17 -22.40 14.75 -5.07
CA ASP A 17 -22.39 15.49 -6.33
C ASP A 17 -21.20 16.45 -6.46
N ALA A 18 -20.28 16.46 -5.49
CA ALA A 18 -19.05 17.24 -5.57
C ALA A 18 -18.24 16.84 -6.81
N THR A 19 -17.73 17.85 -7.50
CA THR A 19 -16.86 17.67 -8.66
C THR A 19 -15.47 17.22 -8.22
N VAL A 20 -14.72 16.66 -9.18
CA VAL A 20 -13.31 16.30 -8.98
C VAL A 20 -12.51 17.54 -8.56
N GLU A 21 -12.72 18.69 -9.21
CA GLU A 21 -12.02 19.94 -8.89
C GLU A 21 -12.30 20.42 -7.45
N GLU A 22 -13.56 20.38 -7.00
CA GLU A 22 -13.92 20.73 -5.62
C GLU A 22 -13.24 19.79 -4.62
N THR A 23 -13.19 18.50 -4.96
CA THR A 23 -12.53 17.48 -4.14
C THR A 23 -11.03 17.76 -4.02
N GLU A 24 -10.37 18.06 -5.15
CA GLU A 24 -8.95 18.42 -5.18
C GLU A 24 -8.65 19.64 -4.31
N GLN A 25 -9.48 20.69 -4.40
CA GLN A 25 -9.29 21.93 -3.65
C GLN A 25 -9.40 21.71 -2.14
N VAL A 26 -10.40 20.96 -1.70
CA VAL A 26 -10.63 20.65 -0.28
C VAL A 26 -9.47 19.85 0.30
N TYR A 27 -9.05 18.80 -0.40
CA TYR A 27 -7.94 17.96 0.06
C TYR A 27 -6.59 18.66 -0.03
N THR A 28 -6.36 19.48 -1.06
CA THR A 28 -5.17 20.32 -1.16
C THR A 28 -5.09 21.30 0.02
N HIS A 29 -6.18 21.97 0.35
CA HIS A 29 -6.22 22.89 1.49
C HIS A 29 -5.97 22.16 2.82
N LEU A 30 -6.55 20.98 2.99
CA LEU A 30 -6.36 20.15 4.19
C LEU A 30 -4.90 19.73 4.34
N CYS A 31 -4.25 19.27 3.26
CA CYS A 31 -2.83 18.93 3.25
C CYS A 31 -1.94 20.14 3.57
N GLN A 32 -2.16 21.27 2.91
CA GLN A 32 -1.38 22.50 3.13
C GLN A 32 -1.50 22.99 4.58
N SER A 33 -2.71 22.93 5.14
CA SER A 33 -2.92 23.34 6.51
C SER A 33 -2.35 22.36 7.53
N ALA A 34 -2.33 21.05 7.26
CA ALA A 34 -1.67 20.06 8.12
C ALA A 34 -0.14 20.25 8.16
N GLN A 35 0.43 20.67 7.03
CA GLN A 35 1.88 20.91 6.84
C GLN A 35 2.33 22.33 7.19
N SER A 36 1.39 23.24 7.44
CA SER A 36 1.68 24.63 7.78
C SER A 36 2.65 24.75 8.96
N THR A 37 3.67 25.59 8.79
CA THR A 37 4.61 25.97 9.85
C THR A 37 4.16 27.22 10.61
N ASP A 38 3.09 27.87 10.17
CA ASP A 38 2.53 29.04 10.83
C ASP A 38 1.98 28.68 12.23
N PRO A 39 2.55 29.24 13.32
CA PRO A 39 2.09 28.99 14.68
C PRO A 39 0.69 29.53 14.96
N SER A 40 0.17 30.43 14.12
CA SER A 40 -1.18 30.97 14.23
C SER A 40 -2.25 30.09 13.56
N ASN A 41 -1.88 28.98 12.93
CA ASN A 41 -2.85 28.05 12.36
C ASN A 41 -3.47 27.15 13.44
N HIS A 42 -4.64 27.55 13.94
CA HIS A 42 -5.34 26.86 15.03
C HIS A 42 -5.91 25.50 14.60
N ASN A 43 -6.07 25.27 13.29
CA ASN A 43 -6.64 24.04 12.73
C ASN A 43 -5.58 22.99 12.39
N ARG A 44 -4.29 23.30 12.54
CA ARG A 44 -3.19 22.41 12.15
C ARG A 44 -3.30 21.01 12.74
N ALA A 45 -3.54 20.90 14.05
CA ALA A 45 -3.61 19.60 14.73
C ALA A 45 -4.83 18.78 14.26
N LEU A 46 -5.96 19.43 14.03
CA LEU A 46 -7.15 18.79 13.46
C LEU A 46 -6.85 18.27 12.05
N HIS A 47 -6.29 19.12 11.17
CA HIS A 47 -5.98 18.73 9.80
C HIS A 47 -4.91 17.63 9.74
N GLN A 48 -3.93 17.62 10.64
CA GLN A 48 -2.99 16.50 10.78
C GLN A 48 -3.70 15.19 11.11
N ASN A 49 -4.64 15.20 12.04
CA ASN A 49 -5.43 14.02 12.37
C ASN A 49 -6.26 13.54 11.18
N LEU A 50 -6.93 14.46 10.47
CA LEU A 50 -7.69 14.14 9.27
C LEU A 50 -6.80 13.54 8.18
N THR A 51 -5.62 14.10 7.92
CA THR A 51 -4.68 13.52 6.94
C THR A 51 -4.23 12.10 7.30
N GLN A 52 -4.04 11.81 8.59
CA GLN A 52 -3.68 10.47 9.05
C GLN A 52 -4.84 9.49 8.86
N LEU A 53 -6.07 9.91 9.18
CA LEU A 53 -7.26 9.10 8.95
C LEU A 53 -7.49 8.85 7.46
N MET A 54 -7.31 9.86 6.60
CA MET A 54 -7.37 9.68 5.15
C MET A 54 -6.38 8.62 4.68
N GLN A 55 -5.12 8.74 5.11
CA GLN A 55 -4.07 7.81 4.72
C GLN A 55 -4.40 6.39 5.19
N GLN A 56 -4.89 6.23 6.41
CA GLN A 56 -5.35 4.94 6.92
C GLN A 56 -6.46 4.34 6.06
N ARG A 57 -7.42 5.15 5.58
CA ARG A 57 -8.49 4.70 4.70
C ARG A 57 -7.98 4.27 3.32
N GLN A 58 -7.00 4.99 2.77
CA GLN A 58 -6.34 4.57 1.54
C GLN A 58 -5.61 3.24 1.72
N GLU A 59 -4.87 3.08 2.80
CA GLU A 59 -4.19 1.82 3.11
C GLU A 59 -5.16 0.65 3.26
N ASP A 60 -6.28 0.85 3.96
CA ASP A 60 -7.30 -0.19 4.13
C ASP A 60 -7.96 -0.56 2.78
N TRP A 61 -8.17 0.42 1.90
CA TRP A 61 -8.66 0.18 0.53
C TRP A 61 -7.68 -0.64 -0.30
N PHE A 62 -6.42 -0.22 -0.34
CA PHE A 62 -5.35 -0.95 -1.02
C PHE A 62 -5.22 -2.37 -0.47
N ALA A 63 -5.25 -2.54 0.85
CA ALA A 63 -5.17 -3.85 1.48
C ALA A 63 -6.29 -4.79 1.00
N LYS A 64 -7.53 -4.30 0.94
CA LYS A 64 -8.69 -5.08 0.46
C LYS A 64 -8.57 -5.43 -1.02
N TRP A 65 -8.30 -4.45 -1.86
CA TRP A 65 -8.19 -4.66 -3.30
C TRP A 65 -7.06 -5.63 -3.67
N VAL A 66 -5.88 -5.47 -3.07
CA VAL A 66 -4.74 -6.37 -3.29
C VAL A 66 -5.05 -7.77 -2.75
N SER A 67 -5.79 -7.88 -1.65
CA SER A 67 -6.18 -9.20 -1.13
C SER A 67 -7.00 -10.00 -2.13
N GLU A 68 -7.87 -9.35 -2.91
CA GLU A 68 -8.62 -10.02 -3.98
C GLU A 68 -7.73 -10.55 -5.11
N LEU A 69 -6.65 -9.83 -5.44
CA LEU A 69 -5.65 -10.32 -6.39
C LEU A 69 -4.87 -11.51 -5.81
N LEU A 70 -4.45 -11.41 -4.54
CA LEU A 70 -3.75 -12.48 -3.82
C LEU A 70 -4.62 -13.73 -3.64
N ARG A 71 -5.94 -13.56 -3.53
CA ARG A 71 -6.89 -14.68 -3.46
C ARG A 71 -6.85 -15.55 -4.71
N ILE A 72 -6.82 -14.93 -5.89
CA ILE A 72 -6.92 -15.64 -7.18
C ILE A 72 -5.57 -16.06 -7.76
N VAL A 73 -4.48 -15.40 -7.38
CA VAL A 73 -3.15 -15.75 -7.87
C VAL A 73 -2.73 -17.13 -7.33
N LYS A 74 -2.12 -17.94 -8.20
CA LYS A 74 -1.58 -19.25 -7.81
C LYS A 74 -0.33 -19.08 -6.94
N PRO A 75 -0.05 -20.04 -6.03
CA PRO A 75 1.24 -20.12 -5.34
C PRO A 75 2.43 -20.01 -6.31
N GLY A 76 3.52 -19.38 -5.87
CA GLY A 76 4.73 -19.15 -6.65
C GLY A 76 4.63 -18.07 -7.73
N HIS A 77 3.44 -17.54 -8.01
CA HIS A 77 3.22 -16.53 -9.04
C HIS A 77 3.19 -15.11 -8.48
N TYR A 78 3.36 -14.14 -9.37
CA TYR A 78 3.47 -12.73 -9.03
C TYR A 78 2.17 -11.96 -9.24
N VAL A 79 1.90 -11.03 -8.32
CA VAL A 79 1.02 -9.89 -8.51
C VAL A 79 1.90 -8.68 -8.80
N ILE A 80 1.58 -7.94 -9.87
CA ILE A 80 2.25 -6.71 -10.25
C ILE A 80 1.19 -5.62 -10.30
N ILE A 81 1.42 -4.57 -9.53
CA ILE A 81 0.57 -3.39 -9.42
C ILE A 81 1.37 -2.23 -9.99
N GLU A 82 0.77 -1.56 -10.96
CA GLU A 82 1.41 -0.51 -11.74
C GLU A 82 0.82 0.84 -11.32
N GLU A 83 1.64 1.89 -11.42
CA GLU A 83 1.23 3.28 -11.19
C GLU A 83 0.66 3.56 -9.79
N VAL A 84 1.28 2.98 -8.76
CA VAL A 84 0.91 3.27 -7.37
C VAL A 84 1.35 4.68 -7.02
N GLY A 85 0.39 5.51 -6.60
CA GLY A 85 0.65 6.85 -6.08
C GLY A 85 1.27 6.84 -4.67
N TRP A 86 1.89 7.96 -4.31
CA TRP A 86 2.42 8.17 -2.96
C TRP A 86 1.31 8.45 -1.92
N PRO A 87 1.62 8.35 -0.61
CA PRO A 87 0.65 8.66 0.44
C PRO A 87 0.02 10.05 0.26
N ALA A 88 -1.21 10.21 0.74
CA ALA A 88 -1.91 11.48 0.72
C ALA A 88 -1.04 12.60 1.32
N CYS A 89 -1.07 13.77 0.70
CA CYS A 89 -0.27 14.95 1.05
C CYS A 89 1.25 14.82 0.88
N SER A 90 1.80 13.69 0.41
CA SER A 90 3.24 13.55 0.15
C SER A 90 3.67 14.31 -1.10
N MET A 91 2.80 14.30 -2.13
CA MET A 91 2.97 15.06 -3.36
C MET A 91 1.69 15.80 -3.71
N ARG A 92 1.85 16.98 -4.33
CA ARG A 92 0.75 17.93 -4.57
C ARG A 92 -0.20 17.48 -5.68
N THR A 93 0.19 16.53 -6.52
CA THR A 93 -0.51 16.15 -7.75
C THR A 93 -1.21 14.80 -7.66
N GLU A 94 -1.06 14.07 -6.56
CA GLU A 94 -1.60 12.71 -6.43
C GLU A 94 -2.76 12.62 -5.44
N TRP A 95 -3.74 11.79 -5.80
CA TRP A 95 -5.01 11.61 -5.07
C TRP A 95 -4.88 10.60 -3.92
N GLY A 96 -3.65 10.23 -3.60
CA GLY A 96 -3.30 9.29 -2.55
C GLY A 96 -2.90 7.92 -3.08
N GLY A 97 -2.46 7.09 -2.16
CA GLY A 97 -1.85 5.80 -2.41
C GLY A 97 -1.20 5.32 -1.12
N VAL A 98 -0.11 4.57 -1.23
CA VAL A 98 0.58 4.01 -0.05
C VAL A 98 2.08 4.23 -0.16
N ASP A 99 2.74 4.30 1.00
CA ASP A 99 4.19 4.47 1.07
C ASP A 99 4.88 3.18 0.54
N PRO A 100 6.01 3.26 -0.18
CA PRO A 100 6.71 2.05 -0.62
C PRO A 100 7.04 1.05 0.51
N THR A 101 7.29 1.53 1.73
CA THR A 101 7.56 0.69 2.90
C THR A 101 6.30 0.02 3.46
N TRP A 102 5.11 0.56 3.16
CA TRP A 102 3.82 0.01 3.59
C TRP A 102 3.62 -1.43 3.08
N TRP A 103 4.10 -1.76 1.88
CA TRP A 103 3.92 -3.10 1.29
C TRP A 103 4.48 -4.22 2.16
N ALA A 104 5.63 -4.00 2.81
CA ALA A 104 6.21 -4.96 3.73
C ALA A 104 5.41 -5.03 5.05
N GLN A 105 4.96 -3.88 5.55
CA GLN A 105 4.18 -3.78 6.79
C GLN A 105 2.77 -4.38 6.63
N ALA A 106 2.22 -4.33 5.43
CA ALA A 106 0.88 -4.82 5.12
C ALA A 106 0.72 -6.32 5.40
N ILE A 107 1.79 -7.11 5.24
CA ILE A 107 1.80 -8.54 5.57
C ILE A 107 1.42 -8.75 7.04
N GLU A 108 2.10 -8.06 7.95
CA GLU A 108 1.87 -8.17 9.39
C GLU A 108 0.51 -7.58 9.78
N ARG A 109 0.21 -6.39 9.28
CA ARG A 109 -0.99 -5.63 9.64
C ARG A 109 -2.28 -6.28 9.14
N TYR A 110 -2.29 -6.81 7.93
CA TYR A 110 -3.50 -7.28 7.25
C TYR A 110 -3.59 -8.81 7.11
N GLY A 111 -2.48 -9.55 7.25
CA GLY A 111 -2.46 -11.01 7.08
C GLY A 111 -3.24 -11.79 8.13
N SER A 112 -3.53 -11.18 9.28
CA SER A 112 -4.31 -11.79 10.38
C SER A 112 -5.81 -11.46 10.34
N GLN A 113 -6.25 -10.55 9.46
CA GLN A 113 -7.64 -10.09 9.41
C GLN A 113 -8.45 -10.90 8.40
N ASN A 114 -9.71 -11.21 8.71
CA ASN A 114 -10.55 -12.10 7.89
C ASN A 114 -10.70 -11.63 6.43
N GLU A 115 -10.97 -10.34 6.21
CA GLU A 115 -11.22 -9.76 4.87
C GLU A 115 -9.94 -9.61 4.04
N THR A 116 -8.77 -9.60 4.68
CA THR A 116 -7.48 -9.36 4.03
C THR A 116 -6.48 -10.50 4.28
N GLN A 117 -6.97 -11.67 4.69
CA GLN A 117 -6.14 -12.77 5.19
C GLN A 117 -5.10 -13.28 4.17
N TYR A 118 -5.31 -13.06 2.87
CA TYR A 118 -4.38 -13.52 1.83
C TYR A 118 -3.03 -12.79 1.84
N TRP A 119 -2.91 -11.69 2.59
CA TRP A 119 -1.63 -11.02 2.83
C TRP A 119 -0.61 -11.92 3.57
N LYS A 120 -1.07 -12.89 4.37
CA LYS A 120 -0.17 -13.87 5.02
C LYS A 120 0.52 -14.81 4.04
N ASP A 121 -0.03 -14.93 2.83
CA ASP A 121 0.48 -15.80 1.78
C ASP A 121 1.54 -15.07 0.93
N VAL A 122 1.86 -13.81 1.20
CA VAL A 122 2.91 -13.09 0.48
C VAL A 122 4.30 -13.48 1.02
N ASP A 123 5.24 -13.71 0.12
CA ASP A 123 6.65 -13.88 0.45
C ASP A 123 7.27 -12.49 0.70
N PRO A 124 7.65 -12.13 1.94
CA PRO A 124 8.18 -10.80 2.26
C PRO A 124 9.47 -10.48 1.50
N HIS A 125 10.26 -11.50 1.13
CA HIS A 125 11.51 -11.30 0.38
C HIS A 125 11.28 -11.12 -1.12
N SER A 126 10.04 -11.32 -1.59
CA SER A 126 9.69 -11.14 -3.00
C SER A 126 9.22 -9.73 -3.35
N ILE A 127 9.00 -8.89 -2.35
CA ILE A 127 8.52 -7.52 -2.54
C ILE A 127 9.62 -6.71 -3.20
N SER A 128 9.35 -6.18 -4.39
CA SER A 128 10.25 -5.27 -5.08
C SER A 128 9.51 -4.02 -5.55
N ILE A 129 10.06 -2.86 -5.22
CA ILE A 129 9.61 -1.55 -5.67
C ILE A 129 10.44 -1.15 -6.89
N VAL A 130 9.78 -0.72 -7.95
CA VAL A 130 10.42 -0.20 -9.16
C VAL A 130 9.88 1.20 -9.40
N GLU A 131 10.74 2.19 -9.19
CA GLU A 131 10.42 3.59 -9.51
C GLU A 131 10.22 3.76 -11.01
N GLN A 132 9.23 4.56 -11.41
CA GLN A 132 8.99 4.84 -12.81
C GLN A 132 9.94 5.94 -13.29
N ALA A 133 10.69 5.69 -14.37
CA ALA A 133 11.67 6.65 -14.89
C ALA A 133 11.06 7.94 -15.49
N TRP A 134 9.72 8.02 -15.61
CA TRP A 134 9.00 9.09 -16.33
C TRP A 134 7.98 9.83 -15.46
N PHE A 135 7.69 9.30 -14.26
CA PHE A 135 6.75 9.85 -13.29
C PHE A 135 7.38 9.71 -11.90
N ASP A 136 8.02 10.79 -11.42
CA ASP A 136 8.67 10.81 -10.10
C ASP A 136 7.65 10.62 -8.96
N ASP A 137 6.36 10.72 -9.27
CA ASP A 137 5.23 10.62 -8.34
C ASP A 137 4.49 9.28 -8.36
N ARG A 138 5.02 8.27 -9.07
CA ARG A 138 4.44 6.91 -9.06
C ARG A 138 5.50 5.83 -9.07
N TYR A 139 5.12 4.66 -8.55
CA TYR A 139 5.98 3.48 -8.57
C TYR A 139 5.19 2.21 -8.88
N ASN A 140 5.92 1.17 -9.27
CA ASN A 140 5.35 -0.16 -9.45
C ASN A 140 5.79 -1.06 -8.30
N VAL A 141 4.91 -1.96 -7.88
CA VAL A 141 5.24 -3.00 -6.90
C VAL A 141 5.00 -4.37 -7.49
N ARG A 142 5.90 -5.29 -7.16
CA ARG A 142 5.76 -6.72 -7.46
C ARG A 142 5.80 -7.51 -6.16
N LEU A 143 4.84 -8.41 -6.00
CA LEU A 143 4.66 -9.29 -4.85
C LEU A 143 4.57 -10.73 -5.36
N ARG A 144 5.13 -11.70 -4.66
CA ARG A 144 4.96 -13.13 -4.97
C ARG A 144 4.14 -13.80 -3.87
N LYS A 145 3.18 -14.63 -4.28
CA LYS A 145 2.51 -15.55 -3.37
C LYS A 145 3.44 -16.71 -3.05
N ARG A 146 3.61 -17.04 -1.78
CA ARG A 146 4.42 -18.16 -1.30
C ARG A 146 4.02 -19.45 -1.98
N ASP A 147 5.03 -20.26 -2.23
CA ASP A 147 4.87 -21.64 -2.67
C ASP A 147 5.31 -22.53 -1.52
N TYR A 148 4.37 -22.84 -0.62
CA TYR A 148 4.65 -23.60 0.59
C TYR A 148 5.24 -24.99 0.30
N GLU A 149 4.91 -25.59 -0.86
CA GLU A 149 5.44 -26.88 -1.26
C GLU A 149 6.90 -26.76 -1.71
N ALA A 150 7.20 -25.78 -2.56
CA ALA A 150 8.58 -25.52 -2.99
C ALA A 150 9.48 -25.06 -1.82
N GLU A 151 8.95 -24.26 -0.90
CA GLU A 151 9.66 -23.81 0.31
C GLU A 151 9.99 -24.98 1.25
N ALA A 152 9.04 -25.91 1.46
CA ALA A 152 9.26 -27.09 2.29
C ALA A 152 10.36 -28.00 1.72
N VAL A 153 10.36 -28.23 0.40
CA VAL A 153 11.39 -29.02 -0.29
C VAL A 153 12.76 -28.35 -0.20
N SER A 154 12.83 -27.02 -0.38
CA SER A 154 14.09 -26.28 -0.28
C SER A 154 14.69 -26.33 1.14
N ASN A 155 13.86 -26.20 2.17
CA ASN A 155 14.33 -26.23 3.55
C ASN A 155 14.84 -27.62 3.95
N HIS A 156 14.13 -28.68 3.53
CA HIS A 156 14.59 -30.05 3.78
C HIS A 156 15.95 -30.33 3.12
N ALA A 157 16.16 -29.88 1.88
CA ALA A 157 17.43 -30.01 1.19
C ALA A 157 18.58 -29.25 1.88
N LYS A 158 18.31 -28.07 2.47
CA LYS A 158 19.30 -27.29 3.22
C LYS A 158 19.70 -27.97 4.52
N ASP A 159 18.74 -28.58 5.22
CA ASP A 159 19.00 -29.30 6.47
C ASP A 159 19.84 -30.55 6.22
N ASP A 160 19.57 -31.29 5.14
CA ASP A 160 20.36 -32.46 4.73
C ASP A 160 21.82 -32.08 4.40
N ILE A 161 22.03 -30.97 3.67
CA ILE A 161 23.38 -30.46 3.38
C ILE A 161 24.10 -30.07 4.67
N ARG A 162 23.42 -29.36 5.57
CA ARG A 162 23.99 -28.93 6.85
C ARG A 162 24.43 -30.12 7.70
N ALA A 163 23.62 -31.18 7.75
CA ALA A 163 23.94 -32.42 8.47
C ALA A 163 25.17 -33.13 7.88
N GLN A 164 25.36 -33.08 6.56
CA GLN A 164 26.53 -33.68 5.89
C GLN A 164 27.82 -32.88 6.11
N THR A 165 27.76 -31.55 6.26
CA THR A 165 28.94 -30.71 6.53
C THR A 165 29.42 -30.70 7.99
N GLN A 166 28.67 -31.29 8.92
CA GLN A 166 29.02 -31.36 10.34
C GLN A 166 29.55 -32.73 10.78
N ALA A 167 29.64 -33.69 9.85
CA ALA A 167 30.23 -35.02 10.03
C ALA A 167 31.64 -35.07 9.40
#